data_AF-A0A800D723-F1
#
_entry.id   AF-A0A800D723-F1
#
_cell.length_a   1.000
_cell.length_b   1.000
_cell.length_c   1.000
_cell.angle_alpha   90.00
_cell.angle_beta   90.00
_cell.angle_gamma   90.00
#
_symmetry.space_group_name_H-M   'P 1'
#
loop_
_entity.id
_entity.type
_entity.pdbx_description
1 polymer ?
#
loop_
_entity_poly.entity_id
_entity_poly.type
_entity_poly.pdbx_seq_one_letter_code
_entity_poly.pdbx_strand_id
1 'polypeptide(L)'
;MPPISDSGSPPKEIMSLRPAVRPLAVHRRGTASLHHIRNEGGVRAEMIGQQNNDNRRLEAEVRRAILSYEPLRALYCPVTVQAHDGRVRLEGAVRTFIMKQMAGELAQRVPGVLEVQNELVSDTELQLLVAQRLAQDPGTRLLTTDVSIRCFLGTIHLRGRVDSPARKEAAAKVAAEVEGVRQVVNELVVEEETGGS
;
A
#
# COMPACT_ATOMS: atom_id res chain seq x y z
N MET A 1 23.72 -27.11 -37.27
CA MET A 1 22.32 -26.86 -36.85
C MET A 1 21.79 -28.08 -36.12
N PRO A 2 21.60 -27.97 -34.80
CA PRO A 2 20.58 -28.69 -34.04
C PRO A 2 19.58 -27.69 -33.37
N PRO A 3 18.47 -28.18 -32.79
CA PRO A 3 17.21 -27.45 -32.73
C PRO A 3 16.93 -26.67 -31.43
N ILE A 4 16.03 -25.70 -31.59
CA ILE A 4 15.19 -24.97 -30.63
C ILE A 4 14.86 -25.78 -29.37
N SER A 5 15.12 -25.20 -28.19
CA SER A 5 14.56 -25.64 -26.91
C SER A 5 13.90 -24.44 -26.24
N ASP A 6 12.60 -24.31 -26.52
CA ASP A 6 11.66 -23.45 -25.81
C ASP A 6 11.49 -24.01 -24.38
N SER A 7 12.10 -23.35 -23.40
CA SER A 7 11.93 -23.70 -21.99
C SER A 7 10.71 -22.94 -21.44
N GLY A 8 9.57 -23.60 -21.56
CA GLY A 8 8.30 -23.14 -21.02
C GLY A 8 8.41 -22.83 -19.53
N SER A 9 8.11 -21.57 -19.19
CA SER A 9 7.80 -21.17 -17.82
C SER A 9 6.43 -21.77 -17.44
N PRO A 10 6.28 -22.38 -16.24
CA PRO A 10 4.99 -22.89 -15.81
C PRO A 10 4.01 -21.74 -15.49
N PRO A 11 2.71 -21.90 -15.76
CA PRO A 11 1.71 -20.88 -15.48
C PRO A 11 1.50 -20.69 -13.97
N LYS A 12 1.36 -19.43 -13.55
CA LYS A 12 1.00 -19.03 -12.19
C LYS A 12 -0.40 -19.54 -11.85
N GLU A 13 -0.52 -20.34 -10.79
CA GLU A 13 -1.81 -20.76 -10.23
C GLU A 13 -2.61 -19.54 -9.73
N ILE A 14 -3.80 -19.37 -10.29
CA ILE A 14 -4.78 -18.37 -9.86
C ILE A 14 -5.83 -19.11 -9.04
N MET A 15 -5.79 -18.98 -7.70
CA MET A 15 -6.82 -19.51 -6.82
C MET A 15 -8.13 -18.72 -7.00
N SER A 16 -9.04 -19.26 -7.81
CA SER A 16 -10.42 -18.78 -7.95
C SER A 16 -11.33 -19.49 -6.95
N LEU A 17 -11.77 -18.76 -5.92
CA LEU A 17 -12.82 -19.24 -5.02
C LEU A 17 -14.19 -18.95 -5.64
N ARG A 18 -14.87 -20.00 -6.11
CA ARG A 18 -16.29 -19.96 -6.51
C ARG A 18 -17.17 -20.28 -5.29
N PRO A 19 -18.18 -19.46 -4.96
CA PRO A 19 -19.24 -19.89 -4.07
C PRO A 19 -20.26 -20.76 -4.82
N ALA A 20 -20.59 -21.91 -4.24
CA ALA A 20 -21.63 -22.82 -4.71
C ALA A 20 -23.02 -22.25 -4.36
N VAL A 21 -23.91 -22.14 -5.36
CA VAL A 21 -25.33 -21.86 -5.14
C VAL A 21 -26.14 -23.02 -5.71
N ARG A 22 -26.86 -23.74 -4.83
CA ARG A 22 -27.85 -24.75 -5.20
C ARG A 22 -29.18 -24.07 -5.55
N PRO A 23 -29.91 -24.52 -6.58
CA PRO A 23 -31.24 -23.98 -6.89
C PRO A 23 -32.29 -24.58 -5.95
N LEU A 24 -33.26 -23.77 -5.52
CA LEU A 24 -34.50 -24.26 -4.90
C LEU A 24 -35.72 -23.80 -5.68
N ALA A 25 -36.72 -24.69 -5.70
CA ALA A 25 -37.79 -24.75 -6.67
C ALA A 25 -38.84 -23.63 -6.56
N VAL A 26 -39.40 -23.32 -7.72
CA VAL A 26 -40.65 -22.58 -7.93
C VAL A 26 -41.83 -23.36 -7.33
N HIS A 27 -42.67 -22.68 -6.56
CA HIS A 27 -44.09 -23.01 -6.43
C HIS A 27 -44.93 -21.74 -6.60
N ARG A 28 -45.87 -21.78 -7.55
CA ARG A 28 -46.83 -20.69 -7.82
C ARG A 28 -48.06 -20.81 -6.91
N ARG A 29 -48.54 -19.64 -6.48
CA ARG A 29 -49.93 -19.13 -6.40
C ARG A 29 -50.31 -18.63 -5.01
N GLY A 30 -50.66 -17.35 -4.98
CA GLY A 30 -51.34 -16.69 -3.87
C GLY A 30 -51.61 -15.24 -4.27
N THR A 31 -52.77 -15.01 -4.90
CA THR A 31 -53.34 -13.69 -5.13
C THR A 31 -53.65 -13.04 -3.78
N ALA A 32 -53.03 -11.91 -3.45
CA ALA A 32 -53.42 -11.09 -2.30
C ALA A 32 -53.33 -9.61 -2.66
N SER A 33 -54.52 -9.03 -2.77
CA SER A 33 -54.95 -7.63 -2.67
C SER A 33 -53.89 -6.53 -2.59
N LEU A 34 -53.99 -5.60 -3.55
CA LEU A 34 -53.50 -4.23 -3.47
C LEU A 34 -54.03 -3.56 -2.18
N HIS A 35 -53.16 -3.29 -1.22
CA HIS A 35 -53.34 -2.19 -0.26
C HIS A 35 -51.97 -1.63 0.10
N HIS A 36 -51.71 -0.39 -0.33
CA HIS A 36 -50.68 0.53 0.16
C HIS A 36 -49.36 -0.09 0.65
N ILE A 37 -48.42 -0.40 -0.26
CA ILE A 37 -47.00 -0.55 0.10
C ILE A 37 -46.28 0.72 -0.34
N ARG A 38 -45.77 1.43 0.65
CA ARG A 38 -45.11 2.73 0.55
C ARG A 38 -43.83 2.65 -0.28
N ASN A 39 -43.49 3.81 -0.85
CA ASN A 39 -42.34 4.15 -1.69
C ASN A 39 -40.96 4.02 -0.99
N GLU A 40 -40.71 2.97 -0.19
CA GLU A 40 -39.48 2.83 0.60
C GLU A 40 -38.28 2.33 -0.24
N GLY A 41 -38.54 1.60 -1.33
CA GLY A 41 -37.49 1.08 -2.22
C GLY A 41 -36.83 2.17 -3.10
N GLY A 42 -37.59 3.16 -3.57
CA GLY A 42 -37.08 4.28 -4.36
C GLY A 42 -36.22 5.23 -3.54
N VAL A 43 -36.67 5.56 -2.34
CA VAL A 43 -35.97 6.49 -1.43
C VAL A 43 -34.63 5.90 -0.95
N ARG A 44 -34.55 4.59 -0.71
CA ARG A 44 -33.28 3.92 -0.35
C ARG A 44 -32.25 3.95 -1.49
N ALA A 45 -32.69 3.76 -2.73
CA ALA A 45 -31.80 3.82 -3.89
C ALA A 45 -31.31 5.26 -4.17
N GLU A 46 -32.17 6.26 -4.01
CA GLU A 46 -31.81 7.69 -4.10
C GLU A 46 -30.82 8.09 -3.00
N MET A 47 -31.03 7.66 -1.75
CA MET A 47 -30.10 7.94 -0.64
C MET A 47 -28.71 7.34 -0.88
N ILE A 48 -28.62 6.10 -1.38
CA ILE A 48 -27.33 5.48 -1.73
C ILE A 48 -26.66 6.23 -2.88
N GLY A 49 -27.43 6.65 -3.89
CA GLY A 49 -26.93 7.44 -5.01
C GLY A 49 -26.38 8.80 -4.58
N GLN A 50 -27.10 9.49 -3.68
CA GLN A 50 -26.69 10.79 -3.14
C GLN A 50 -25.43 10.66 -2.28
N GLN A 51 -25.38 9.68 -1.37
CA GLN A 51 -24.22 9.43 -0.52
C GLN A 51 -22.96 9.12 -1.35
N ASN A 52 -23.08 8.33 -2.41
CA ASN A 52 -21.97 8.03 -3.31
C ASN A 52 -21.48 9.25 -4.10
N ASN A 53 -22.34 10.23 -4.37
CA ASN A 53 -21.94 11.48 -5.01
C ASN A 53 -21.23 12.40 -4.01
N ASP A 54 -21.72 12.47 -2.77
CA ASP A 54 -21.12 13.27 -1.71
C ASP A 54 -19.74 12.74 -1.32
N ASN A 55 -19.59 11.42 -1.19
CA ASN A 55 -18.30 10.76 -0.94
C ASN A 55 -17.28 11.08 -2.04
N ARG A 56 -17.66 10.92 -3.32
CA ARG A 56 -16.78 11.23 -4.47
C ARG A 56 -16.39 12.71 -4.53
N ARG A 57 -17.32 13.59 -4.18
CA ARG A 57 -17.04 15.02 -4.11
C ARG A 57 -16.04 15.33 -3.00
N LEU A 58 -16.24 14.77 -1.81
CA LEU A 58 -15.33 14.94 -0.68
C LEU A 58 -13.93 14.41 -1.01
N GLU A 59 -13.82 13.23 -1.64
CA GLU A 59 -12.55 12.68 -2.12
C GLU A 59 -11.81 13.65 -3.06
N ALA A 60 -12.53 14.26 -4.01
CA ALA A 60 -11.96 15.20 -4.97
C ALA A 60 -11.49 16.50 -4.28
N GLU A 61 -12.27 17.01 -3.34
CA GLU A 61 -11.92 18.22 -2.57
C GLU A 61 -10.69 17.99 -1.69
N VAL A 62 -10.63 16.86 -0.98
CA VAL A 62 -9.46 16.44 -0.18
C VAL A 62 -8.23 16.26 -1.06
N ARG A 63 -8.36 15.55 -2.18
CA ARG A 63 -7.24 15.37 -3.13
C ARG A 63 -6.70 16.72 -3.61
N ARG A 64 -7.59 17.67 -3.92
CA ARG A 64 -7.18 19.02 -4.33
C ARG A 64 -6.48 19.78 -3.20
N ALA A 65 -6.97 19.67 -1.96
CA ALA A 65 -6.34 20.31 -0.80
C ALA A 65 -4.93 19.76 -0.56
N ILE A 66 -4.74 18.44 -0.60
CA ILE A 66 -3.42 17.80 -0.43
C ILE A 66 -2.46 18.23 -1.55
N LEU A 67 -2.91 18.23 -2.81
CA LEU A 67 -2.09 18.65 -3.96
C LEU A 67 -1.82 20.15 -4.03
N SER A 68 -2.43 20.96 -3.16
CA SER A 68 -2.09 22.38 -3.02
C SER A 68 -0.73 22.58 -2.33
N TYR A 69 -0.27 21.59 -1.57
CA TYR A 69 1.05 21.60 -0.96
C TYR A 69 2.10 21.19 -1.98
N GLU A 70 2.93 22.16 -2.37
CA GLU A 70 3.92 22.01 -3.44
C GLU A 70 4.83 20.78 -3.26
N PRO A 71 5.37 20.45 -2.07
CA PRO A 71 6.31 19.35 -1.94
C PRO A 71 5.70 17.98 -2.25
N LEU A 72 4.41 17.77 -1.95
CA LEU A 72 3.71 16.53 -2.31
C LEU A 72 3.48 16.42 -3.82
N ARG A 73 3.17 17.55 -4.46
CA ARG A 73 2.92 17.64 -5.91
C ARG A 73 4.20 17.51 -6.73
N ALA A 74 5.26 18.23 -6.35
CA ALA A 74 6.52 18.28 -7.09
C ALA A 74 7.27 16.94 -7.08
N LEU A 75 7.12 16.17 -6.00
CA LEU A 75 7.76 14.87 -5.84
C LEU A 75 6.87 13.70 -6.30
N TYR A 76 5.71 14.00 -6.86
CA TYR A 76 4.74 13.00 -7.34
C TYR A 76 4.48 11.90 -6.31
N CYS A 77 4.32 12.29 -5.04
CA CYS A 77 4.09 11.34 -3.97
C CYS A 77 2.76 10.60 -4.24
N PRO A 78 2.76 9.26 -4.33
CA PRO A 78 1.54 8.50 -4.55
C PRO A 78 0.68 8.56 -3.29
N VAL A 79 -0.30 9.47 -3.29
CA VAL A 79 -1.31 9.62 -2.23
C VAL A 79 -2.68 9.23 -2.79
N THR A 80 -3.23 8.16 -2.23
CA THR A 80 -4.59 7.70 -2.44
C THR A 80 -5.48 8.32 -1.37
N VAL A 81 -6.63 8.83 -1.80
CA VAL A 81 -7.66 9.40 -0.91
C VAL A 81 -8.92 8.59 -1.12
N GLN A 82 -9.48 8.09 -0.03
CA GLN A 82 -10.81 7.48 0.02
C GLN A 82 -11.63 8.26 1.04
N ALA A 83 -12.90 8.53 0.73
CA ALA A 83 -13.78 9.22 1.66
C ALA A 83 -15.14 8.53 1.73
N HIS A 84 -15.62 8.31 2.95
CA HIS A 84 -16.92 7.72 3.20
C HIS A 84 -17.55 8.36 4.44
N ASP A 85 -18.70 9.02 4.26
CA ASP A 85 -19.48 9.64 5.33
C ASP A 85 -18.64 10.60 6.21
N GLY A 86 -17.83 11.45 5.55
CA GLY A 86 -16.95 12.40 6.24
C GLY A 86 -15.67 11.79 6.84
N ARG A 87 -15.50 10.47 6.77
CA ARG A 87 -14.25 9.79 7.18
C ARG A 87 -13.33 9.68 5.98
N VAL A 88 -12.12 10.20 6.11
CA VAL A 88 -11.12 10.22 5.06
C VAL A 88 -9.99 9.28 5.43
N ARG A 89 -9.59 8.43 4.49
CA ARG A 89 -8.45 7.54 4.60
C ARG A 89 -7.40 7.96 3.57
N LEU A 90 -6.19 8.24 4.06
CA LEU A 90 -5.03 8.60 3.24
C LEU A 90 -4.06 7.43 3.24
N GLU A 91 -3.73 6.94 2.06
CA GLU A 91 -2.83 5.80 1.88
C GLU A 91 -1.76 6.11 0.84
N GLY A 92 -0.61 5.44 0.96
CA GLY A 92 0.48 5.56 -0.01
C GLY A 92 1.81 5.97 0.62
N ALA A 93 2.69 6.56 -0.19
CA ALA A 93 4.07 6.84 0.21
C ALA A 93 4.42 8.31 0.05
N VAL A 94 5.18 8.85 1.01
CA VAL A 94 5.70 10.23 0.98
C VAL A 94 7.17 10.25 1.35
N ARG A 95 7.89 11.34 1.03
CA ARG A 95 9.34 11.39 1.28
C ARG A 95 9.71 11.65 2.74
N THR A 96 8.88 12.38 3.48
CA THR A 96 9.22 12.81 4.84
C THR A 96 8.02 12.70 5.76
N PHE A 97 8.31 12.58 7.06
CA PHE A 97 7.27 12.62 8.09
C PHE A 97 6.47 13.94 8.05
N ILE A 98 7.11 15.07 7.76
CA ILE A 98 6.43 16.37 7.63
C ILE A 98 5.40 16.35 6.50
N MET A 99 5.74 15.78 5.34
CA MET A 99 4.77 15.63 4.24
C MET A 99 3.57 14.76 4.63
N LYS A 100 3.78 13.68 5.39
CA LYS A 100 2.71 12.85 5.95
C LYS A 100 1.80 13.68 6.86
N GLN A 101 2.38 14.42 7.80
CA GLN A 101 1.62 15.28 8.72
C GLN A 101 0.84 16.37 7.98
N MET A 102 1.49 17.07 7.05
CA MET A 102 0.85 18.11 6.24
C MET A 102 -0.30 17.56 5.39
N ALA A 103 -0.16 16.38 4.79
CA ALA A 103 -1.25 15.75 4.05
C ALA A 103 -2.47 15.50 4.95
N GLY A 104 -2.24 15.01 6.17
CA GLY A 104 -3.29 14.80 7.18
C GLY A 104 -3.97 16.10 7.60
N GLU A 105 -3.18 17.14 7.91
CA GLU A 105 -3.72 18.45 8.30
C GLU A 105 -4.54 19.10 7.18
N LEU A 106 -4.05 19.06 5.94
CA LEU A 106 -4.76 19.61 4.79
C LEU A 106 -6.08 18.87 4.51
N ALA A 107 -6.08 17.55 4.65
CA ALA A 107 -7.31 16.76 4.55
C ALA A 107 -8.32 17.13 5.64
N GLN A 108 -7.86 17.27 6.89
CA GLN A 108 -8.72 17.58 8.04
C GLN A 108 -9.39 18.95 7.93
N ARG A 109 -8.79 19.89 7.18
CA ARG A 109 -9.31 21.25 6.97
C ARG A 109 -10.37 21.35 5.88
N VAL A 110 -10.61 20.28 5.12
CA VAL A 110 -11.65 20.27 4.09
C VAL A 110 -13.03 20.20 4.74
N PRO A 111 -13.96 21.12 4.39
CA PRO A 111 -15.33 21.07 4.89
C PRO A 111 -16.00 19.72 4.61
N GLY A 112 -16.66 19.16 5.62
CA GLY A 112 -17.29 17.83 5.54
C GLY A 112 -16.39 16.67 5.98
N VAL A 113 -15.08 16.91 6.21
CA VAL A 113 -14.21 15.93 6.85
C VAL A 113 -14.42 15.95 8.36
N LEU A 114 -14.81 14.80 8.90
CA LEU A 114 -15.04 14.56 10.32
C LEU A 114 -13.83 13.89 10.98
N GLU A 115 -13.18 12.98 10.26
CA GLU A 115 -12.03 12.20 10.75
C GLU A 115 -11.07 11.92 9.61
N VAL A 116 -9.76 11.99 9.89
CA VAL A 116 -8.71 11.58 8.96
C VAL A 116 -7.91 10.42 9.54
N GLN A 117 -7.98 9.27 8.87
CA GLN A 117 -7.09 8.13 9.08
C GLN A 117 -5.90 8.28 8.14
N ASN A 118 -4.77 8.74 8.69
CA ASN A 118 -3.56 8.99 7.91
C ASN A 118 -2.61 7.78 7.99
N GLU A 119 -2.69 6.93 6.97
CA GLU A 119 -1.89 5.72 6.81
C GLU A 119 -0.80 5.89 5.75
N LEU A 120 -0.39 7.13 5.50
CA LEU A 120 0.77 7.39 4.66
C LEU A 120 2.04 6.86 5.35
N VAL A 121 2.90 6.22 4.57
CA VAL A 121 4.22 5.77 5.02
C VAL A 121 5.26 6.74 4.50
N SER A 122 6.06 7.32 5.40
CA SER A 122 7.18 8.16 4.96
C SER A 122 8.46 7.34 4.76
N ASP A 123 9.27 7.71 3.77
CA ASP A 123 10.58 7.10 3.56
C ASP A 123 11.47 7.19 4.79
N THR A 124 11.36 8.27 5.57
CA THR A 124 12.10 8.45 6.82
C THR A 124 11.71 7.40 7.87
N GLU A 125 10.41 7.16 8.06
CA GLU A 125 9.91 6.12 8.96
C GLU A 125 10.36 4.74 8.47
N LEU A 126 10.26 4.48 7.16
CA LEU A 126 10.61 3.19 6.59
C LEU A 126 12.11 2.88 6.70
N GLN A 127 12.97 3.88 6.46
CA GLN A 127 14.42 3.74 6.67
C GLN A 127 14.74 3.37 8.12
N LEU A 128 14.12 4.06 9.07
CA LEU A 128 14.34 3.80 10.49
C LEU A 128 13.89 2.39 10.87
N LEU A 129 12.71 1.97 10.40
CA LEU A 129 12.16 0.65 10.70
C LEU A 129 13.04 -0.47 10.10
N VAL A 130 13.50 -0.31 8.85
CA VAL A 130 14.43 -1.26 8.22
C VAL A 130 15.76 -1.32 8.98
N ALA A 131 16.33 -0.16 9.34
CA ALA A 131 17.56 -0.13 10.12
C ALA A 131 17.41 -0.84 11.48
N GLN A 132 16.27 -0.64 12.16
CA GLN A 132 15.97 -1.32 13.41
C GLN A 132 15.84 -2.83 13.23
N ARG A 133 15.16 -3.31 12.17
CA ARG A 133 15.02 -4.75 11.91
C ARG A 133 16.35 -5.41 11.58
N LEU A 134 17.18 -4.77 10.77
CA LEU A 134 18.54 -5.25 10.48
C LEU A 134 19.41 -5.27 11.75
N ALA A 135 19.28 -4.29 12.63
CA ALA A 135 20.02 -4.26 13.89
C ALA A 135 19.56 -5.32 14.91
N GLN A 136 18.30 -5.77 14.82
CA GLN A 136 17.72 -6.77 15.72
C GLN A 136 17.90 -8.20 15.22
N ASP A 137 18.02 -8.40 13.90
CA ASP A 137 18.16 -9.72 13.30
C ASP A 137 19.59 -10.29 13.53
N PRO A 138 19.72 -11.51 14.11
CA PRO A 138 21.03 -12.11 14.39
C PRO A 138 21.92 -12.28 13.17
N GLY A 139 21.33 -12.47 11.99
CA GLY A 139 22.05 -12.64 10.73
C GLY A 139 22.60 -11.33 10.14
N THR A 140 22.07 -10.17 10.56
CA THR A 140 22.37 -8.87 9.93
C THR A 140 22.81 -7.78 10.91
N ARG A 141 22.77 -8.03 12.22
CA ARG A 141 23.13 -7.07 13.28
C ARG A 141 24.54 -6.47 13.16
N LEU A 142 25.49 -7.20 12.58
CA LEU A 142 26.88 -6.75 12.37
C LEU A 142 27.06 -5.84 11.13
N LEU A 143 26.01 -5.61 10.34
CA LEU A 143 26.07 -4.79 9.12
C LEU A 143 26.03 -3.28 9.37
N THR A 144 25.84 -2.85 10.61
CA THR A 144 25.43 -1.47 10.96
C THR A 144 26.51 -0.40 10.78
N THR A 145 27.79 -0.76 10.61
CA THR A 145 28.88 0.21 10.51
C THR A 145 29.17 0.66 9.07
N ASP A 146 29.01 -0.22 8.08
CA ASP A 146 29.41 0.03 6.68
C ASP A 146 28.26 -0.03 5.68
N VAL A 147 27.02 -0.21 6.16
CA VAL A 147 25.82 -0.26 5.31
C VAL A 147 25.00 1.01 5.44
N SER A 148 24.85 1.69 4.32
CA SER A 148 23.90 2.80 4.14
C SER A 148 22.56 2.29 3.64
N ILE A 149 21.48 2.74 4.29
CA ILE A 149 20.11 2.43 3.92
C ILE A 149 19.49 3.71 3.38
N ARG A 150 18.97 3.66 2.17
CA ARG A 150 18.18 4.77 1.58
C ARG A 150 16.82 4.25 1.19
N CYS A 151 15.81 5.11 1.29
CA CYS A 151 14.46 4.81 0.82
C CYS A 151 13.97 5.89 -0.13
N PHE A 152 13.29 5.46 -1.18
CA PHE A 152 12.62 6.33 -2.13
C PHE A 152 11.24 5.74 -2.48
N LEU A 153 10.17 6.40 -1.99
CA LEU A 153 8.77 6.05 -2.23
C LEU A 153 8.43 4.57 -1.97
N GLY A 154 9.01 4.01 -0.90
CA GLY A 154 8.84 2.60 -0.52
C GLY A 154 9.86 1.63 -1.13
N THR A 155 10.79 2.10 -1.96
CA THR A 155 11.91 1.30 -2.47
C THR A 155 13.14 1.49 -1.58
N ILE A 156 13.60 0.40 -0.96
CA ILE A 156 14.80 0.37 -0.12
C ILE A 156 16.03 0.08 -0.97
N HIS A 157 17.06 0.91 -0.84
CA HIS A 157 18.38 0.69 -1.39
C HIS A 157 19.34 0.37 -0.26
N LEU A 158 19.92 -0.83 -0.31
CA LEU A 158 20.97 -1.28 0.59
C LEU A 158 22.31 -1.14 -0.13
N ARG A 159 23.20 -0.27 0.36
CA ARG A 159 24.52 -0.03 -0.21
C ARG A 159 25.59 -0.09 0.85
N GLY A 160 26.71 -0.71 0.55
CA GLY A 160 27.79 -0.86 1.50
C GLY A 160 28.53 -2.17 1.30
N ARG A 161 29.28 -2.55 2.33
CA ARG A 161 30.09 -3.76 2.33
C ARG A 161 29.57 -4.75 3.36
N VAL A 162 29.66 -6.02 3.02
CA VAL A 162 29.34 -7.13 3.91
C VAL A 162 30.43 -8.19 3.79
N ASP A 163 30.62 -8.99 4.81
CA ASP A 163 31.69 -9.99 4.87
C ASP A 163 31.31 -11.36 4.29
N SER A 164 30.04 -11.55 3.92
CA SER A 164 29.57 -12.82 3.37
C SER A 164 28.34 -12.67 2.48
N PRO A 165 28.19 -13.55 1.47
CA PRO A 165 27.00 -13.58 0.62
C PRO A 165 25.74 -13.92 1.42
N ALA A 166 25.85 -14.74 2.47
CA ALA A 166 24.73 -15.07 3.35
C ALA A 166 24.15 -13.83 4.04
N ARG A 167 25.01 -12.92 4.53
CA ARG A 167 24.54 -11.66 5.13
C ARG A 167 23.96 -10.70 4.10
N LYS A 168 24.52 -10.67 2.88
CA LYS A 168 23.94 -9.91 1.76
C LYS A 168 22.49 -10.32 1.51
N GLU A 169 22.22 -11.63 1.45
CA GLU A 169 20.89 -12.16 1.21
C GLU A 169 19.94 -11.95 2.40
N ALA A 170 20.43 -12.20 3.63
CA ALA A 170 19.68 -11.96 4.85
C ALA A 170 19.23 -10.49 4.96
N ALA A 171 20.11 -9.53 4.63
CA ALA A 171 19.78 -8.11 4.67
C ALA A 171 18.64 -7.74 3.71
N ALA A 172 18.65 -8.29 2.50
CA ALA A 172 17.57 -8.07 1.54
C ALA A 172 16.24 -8.68 2.03
N LYS A 173 16.30 -9.88 2.60
CA LYS A 173 15.12 -10.57 3.12
C LYS A 173 14.50 -9.80 4.30
N VAL A 174 15.30 -9.44 5.29
CA VAL A 174 14.85 -8.69 6.46
C VAL A 174 14.27 -7.34 6.06
N ALA A 175 14.91 -6.64 5.10
CA ALA A 175 14.38 -5.38 4.59
C ALA A 175 13.03 -5.56 3.86
N ALA A 176 12.86 -6.66 3.12
CA ALA A 176 11.62 -6.94 2.38
C ALA A 176 10.43 -7.33 3.30
N GLU A 177 10.71 -7.86 4.49
CA GLU A 177 9.69 -8.22 5.48
C GLU A 177 9.10 -7.01 6.22
N VAL A 178 9.70 -5.82 6.06
CA VAL A 178 9.20 -4.60 6.71
C VAL A 178 7.94 -4.09 6.00
N GLU A 179 6.87 -3.91 6.78
CA GLU A 179 5.61 -3.37 6.29
C GLU A 179 5.81 -1.98 5.66
N GLY A 180 5.23 -1.78 4.48
CA GLY A 180 5.41 -0.56 3.68
C GLY A 180 6.58 -0.60 2.69
N VAL A 181 7.48 -1.58 2.79
CA VAL A 181 8.50 -1.83 1.76
C VAL A 181 7.84 -2.45 0.54
N ARG A 182 7.98 -1.78 -0.60
CA ARG A 182 7.44 -2.24 -1.89
C ARG A 182 8.48 -3.02 -2.70
N GLN A 183 9.73 -2.60 -2.58
CA GLN A 183 10.83 -3.18 -3.32
C GLN A 183 12.14 -3.00 -2.55
N VAL A 184 13.03 -3.98 -2.66
CA VAL A 184 14.40 -3.89 -2.15
C VAL A 184 15.38 -4.00 -3.30
N VAL A 185 16.28 -3.04 -3.40
CA VAL A 185 17.41 -2.99 -4.33
C VAL A 185 18.66 -3.23 -3.50
N ASN A 186 19.22 -4.43 -3.62
CA ASN A 186 20.40 -4.85 -2.88
C ASN A 186 21.68 -4.62 -3.70
N GLU A 187 22.39 -3.54 -3.38
CA GLU A 187 23.66 -3.14 -3.99
C GLU A 187 24.84 -3.37 -3.02
N LEU A 188 24.68 -4.27 -2.03
CA LEU A 188 25.75 -4.65 -1.11
C LEU A 188 26.86 -5.42 -1.86
N VAL A 189 28.10 -5.11 -1.53
CA VAL A 189 29.28 -5.80 -2.07
C VAL A 189 29.84 -6.71 -0.99
N VAL A 190 30.14 -7.96 -1.34
CA VAL A 190 30.83 -8.88 -0.43
C VAL A 190 32.32 -8.55 -0.49
N GLU A 191 32.91 -8.17 0.64
CA GLU A 191 34.37 -8.18 0.76
C GLU A 191 34.81 -9.63 0.79
N GLU A 192 35.44 -10.08 -0.28
CA GLU A 192 36.25 -11.29 -0.20
C GLU A 192 37.40 -10.95 0.73
N GLU A 193 37.46 -11.61 1.90
CA GLU A 193 38.74 -11.73 2.58
C GLU A 193 39.68 -12.38 1.58
N THR A 194 40.54 -11.58 0.95
CA THR A 194 41.63 -12.11 0.14
C THR A 194 42.44 -12.97 1.09
N GLY A 195 42.25 -14.29 1.00
CA GLY A 195 42.97 -15.28 1.78
C GLY A 195 44.44 -15.09 1.51
N GLY A 196 45.11 -14.38 2.41
CA GLY A 196 46.56 -14.36 2.50
C GLY A 196 47.00 -15.71 3.03
N SER A 197 47.42 -16.60 2.14
CA SER A 197 48.27 -17.75 2.45
C SER A 197 49.07 -18.13 1.20
#